data_AF-A0A3D0PXJ0-F1
#
_entry.id   AF-A0A3D0PXJ0-F1
#
_cell.length_a   1.000
_cell.length_b   1.000
_cell.length_c   1.000
_cell.angle_alpha   90.00
_cell.angle_beta   90.00
_cell.angle_gamma   90.00
#
_symmetry.space_group_name_H-M   'P 1'
#
loop_
_entity.id
_entity.type
_entity.pdbx_description
1 polymer ?
#
loop_
_entity_poly.entity_id
_entity_poly.type
_entity_poly.pdbx_seq_one_letter_code
_entity_poly.pdbx_strand_id
1 'polypeptide(L)'
;MDSELKLADQGIVKMSYLANGTTIKKGDQIVTSGLAVESGFGGKFPRGLPIGTVSAIKNSPYDVSLYAEVRPYVNPAKVRDVMVITDFREKAEAAKESSSQINSSSSGASR
;
A
#
# COMPACT_ATOMS: atom_id res chain seq x y z
N MET A 1 6.78 -19.54 -5.62
CA MET A 1 7.99 -18.70 -5.78
C MET A 1 8.18 -18.28 -7.24
N ASP A 2 8.06 -19.19 -8.21
CA ASP A 2 8.35 -18.89 -9.62
C ASP A 2 7.43 -17.88 -10.33
N SER A 3 6.22 -17.64 -9.83
CA SER A 3 5.25 -16.75 -10.50
C SER A 3 5.53 -15.26 -10.26
N GLU A 4 5.98 -14.88 -9.07
CA GLU A 4 6.23 -13.47 -8.73
C GLU A 4 7.50 -12.96 -9.40
N LEU A 5 8.53 -13.80 -9.49
CA LEU A 5 9.76 -13.48 -10.21
C LEU A 5 9.48 -13.25 -11.71
N LYS A 6 8.63 -14.09 -12.32
CA LYS A 6 8.18 -13.91 -13.72
C LYS A 6 7.42 -12.60 -13.94
N LEU A 7 6.59 -12.18 -12.98
CA LEU A 7 5.90 -10.89 -13.08
C LEU A 7 6.90 -9.74 -13.02
N ALA A 8 7.89 -9.82 -12.13
CA ALA A 8 8.94 -8.81 -12.02
C ALA A 8 9.76 -8.67 -13.33
N ASP A 9 10.14 -9.79 -13.95
CA ASP A 9 10.83 -9.79 -15.25
C ASP A 9 9.99 -9.13 -16.37
N GLN A 10 8.67 -9.22 -16.27
CA GLN A 10 7.72 -8.57 -17.17
C GLN A 10 7.44 -7.10 -16.81
N GLY A 11 8.03 -6.59 -15.73
CA GLY A 11 7.75 -5.25 -15.20
C GLY A 11 6.33 -5.11 -14.65
N ILE A 12 5.71 -6.20 -14.20
CA ILE A 12 4.37 -6.23 -13.60
C ILE A 12 4.50 -6.30 -12.09
N VAL A 13 3.68 -5.51 -11.39
CA VAL A 13 3.60 -5.50 -9.93
C VAL A 13 2.35 -6.28 -9.50
N LYS A 14 2.45 -7.02 -8.39
CA LYS A 14 1.34 -7.77 -7.81
C LYS A 14 0.74 -7.01 -6.63
N MET A 15 -0.54 -6.67 -6.72
CA MET A 15 -1.34 -6.15 -5.60
C MET A 15 -2.13 -7.30 -4.97
N SER A 16 -1.65 -7.78 -3.82
CA SER A 16 -2.21 -8.93 -3.10
C SER A 16 -3.32 -8.53 -2.11
N TYR A 17 -3.95 -9.54 -1.51
CA TYR A 17 -4.91 -9.39 -0.41
C TYR A 17 -6.18 -8.62 -0.77
N LEU A 18 -6.62 -8.70 -2.04
CA LEU A 18 -7.92 -8.17 -2.41
C LEU A 18 -9.00 -9.08 -1.84
N ALA A 19 -9.87 -8.52 -1.01
CA ALA A 19 -10.98 -9.26 -0.42
C ALA A 19 -11.90 -9.81 -1.52
N ASN A 20 -12.51 -10.97 -1.27
CA ASN A 20 -13.54 -11.50 -2.16
C ASN A 20 -14.70 -10.52 -2.28
N GLY A 21 -15.15 -10.29 -3.52
CA GLY A 21 -16.19 -9.29 -3.81
C GLY A 21 -15.68 -7.85 -3.99
N THR A 22 -14.37 -7.61 -3.87
CA THR A 22 -13.79 -6.32 -4.25
C THR A 22 -14.16 -5.99 -5.69
N THR A 23 -14.80 -4.83 -5.90
CA THR A 23 -15.14 -4.36 -7.25
C THR A 23 -13.90 -3.78 -7.90
N ILE A 24 -13.24 -4.58 -8.74
CA ILE A 24 -12.04 -4.20 -9.50
C ILE A 24 -12.14 -4.80 -10.90
N LYS A 25 -11.67 -4.07 -11.91
CA LYS A 25 -11.63 -4.52 -13.30
C LYS A 25 -10.33 -4.10 -13.99
N LYS A 26 -10.01 -4.80 -15.08
CA LYS A 26 -8.94 -4.39 -16.00
C LYS A 26 -9.16 -2.95 -16.44
N GLY A 27 -8.10 -2.15 -16.41
CA GLY A 27 -8.17 -0.73 -16.73
C GLY A 27 -8.37 0.20 -15.53
N ASP A 28 -8.70 -0.32 -14.34
CA ASP A 28 -8.78 0.50 -13.13
C ASP A 28 -7.38 1.03 -12.74
N GLN A 29 -7.34 2.25 -12.20
CA GLN A 29 -6.11 2.89 -11.74
C GLN A 29 -5.84 2.54 -10.29
N ILE A 30 -4.58 2.22 -9.99
CA ILE A 30 -4.11 1.95 -8.64
C ILE A 30 -3.31 3.16 -8.14
N VAL A 31 -3.64 3.60 -6.93
CA VAL A 31 -2.98 4.72 -6.24
C VAL A 31 -2.60 4.34 -4.81
N THR A 32 -1.66 5.06 -4.21
CA THR A 32 -1.34 4.93 -2.78
C THR A 32 -2.54 5.29 -1.90
N SER A 33 -2.81 4.48 -0.88
CA SER A 33 -4.00 4.64 -0.03
C SER A 33 -3.90 5.76 1.00
N GLY A 34 -2.68 6.18 1.35
CA GLY A 34 -2.43 7.10 2.47
C GLY A 34 -2.49 6.42 3.85
N LEU A 35 -2.66 5.10 3.94
CA LEU A 35 -2.78 4.42 5.23
C LEU A 35 -1.45 4.32 5.97
N ALA A 36 -1.50 4.54 7.28
CA ALA A 36 -0.42 4.30 8.21
C ALA A 36 -0.31 2.80 8.52
N VAL A 37 0.83 2.21 8.18
CA VAL A 37 1.21 0.91 8.71
C VAL A 37 1.84 1.13 10.08
N GLU A 38 1.20 0.60 11.13
CA GLU A 38 1.63 0.77 12.53
C GLU A 38 2.97 0.08 12.84
N SER A 39 3.41 -0.89 12.03
CA SER A 39 4.58 -1.73 12.29
C SER A 39 5.95 -1.08 12.00
N GLY A 40 5.99 0.25 11.83
CA GLY A 40 7.21 1.02 12.16
C GLY A 40 8.42 0.91 11.22
N PHE A 41 8.34 0.27 10.06
CA PHE A 41 9.41 0.32 9.05
C PHE A 41 8.83 0.53 7.63
N GLY A 42 9.15 1.67 7.02
CA GLY A 42 8.70 2.05 5.67
C GLY A 42 7.46 2.95 5.70
N GLY A 43 7.70 4.26 5.78
CA GLY A 43 6.68 5.27 6.02
C GLY A 43 5.55 5.30 4.98
N LYS A 44 4.34 5.46 5.54
CA LYS A 44 3.20 6.24 5.04
C LYS A 44 3.53 6.97 3.73
N PHE A 45 2.85 6.65 2.63
CA PHE A 45 2.93 7.42 1.39
C PHE A 45 1.82 8.46 1.37
N PRO A 46 1.99 9.64 0.70
CA PRO A 46 0.86 10.53 0.42
C PRO A 46 -0.25 9.75 -0.27
N ARG A 47 -1.51 10.04 0.04
CA ARG A 47 -2.65 9.46 -0.68
C ARG A 47 -2.66 9.92 -2.14
N GLY A 48 -3.03 9.02 -3.04
CA GLY A 48 -3.36 9.37 -4.42
C GLY A 48 -2.20 9.43 -5.39
N LEU A 49 -1.00 8.96 -5.01
CA LEU A 49 0.12 8.84 -5.95
C LEU A 49 -0.15 7.70 -6.94
N PRO A 50 -0.15 7.95 -8.26
CA PRO A 50 -0.40 6.93 -9.27
C PRO A 50 0.69 5.85 -9.27
N ILE A 51 0.26 4.58 -9.21
CA ILE A 51 1.16 3.42 -9.30
C ILE A 51 1.11 2.83 -10.71
N GLY A 52 -0.10 2.55 -11.20
CA GLY A 52 -0.28 1.88 -12.49
C GLY A 52 -1.73 1.54 -12.79
N THR A 53 -1.92 0.70 -13.80
CA THR A 53 -3.24 0.24 -14.25
C THR A 53 -3.36 -1.27 -14.10
N VAL A 54 -4.52 -1.75 -13.65
CA VAL A 54 -4.82 -3.19 -13.55
C VAL A 54 -4.79 -3.84 -14.93
N SER A 55 -3.92 -4.83 -15.11
CA SER A 55 -3.82 -5.63 -16.34
C SER A 55 -4.59 -6.94 -16.28
N ALA A 56 -4.68 -7.56 -15.10
CA ALA A 56 -5.44 -8.78 -14.86
C ALA A 56 -5.82 -8.93 -13.38
N ILE A 57 -6.85 -9.74 -13.11
CA ILE A 57 -7.29 -10.10 -11.75
C ILE A 57 -7.33 -11.63 -11.69
N LYS A 58 -6.77 -12.21 -10.63
CA LYS A 58 -6.57 -13.65 -10.49
C LYS A 58 -6.80 -14.08 -9.05
N ASN A 59 -7.12 -15.35 -8.85
CA ASN A 59 -7.18 -15.95 -7.52
C ASN A 59 -5.77 -16.12 -6.95
N SER A 60 -5.62 -15.80 -5.66
CA SER A 60 -4.42 -16.14 -4.91
C SER A 60 -4.23 -17.65 -4.89
N PRO A 61 -3.01 -18.17 -5.13
CA PRO A 61 -2.74 -19.59 -5.02
C PRO A 61 -2.59 -20.07 -3.55
N TYR A 62 -2.59 -19.15 -2.59
CA TYR A 62 -2.26 -19.43 -1.18
C TYR A 62 -3.45 -19.32 -0.24
N ASP A 63 -4.49 -18.59 -0.61
CA ASP A 63 -5.65 -18.33 0.23
C ASP A 63 -6.90 -18.07 -0.63
N VAL A 64 -8.00 -17.72 0.02
CA VAL A 64 -9.27 -17.41 -0.66
C VAL A 64 -9.30 -16.00 -1.26
N SER A 65 -8.20 -15.22 -1.21
CA SER A 65 -8.19 -13.84 -1.69
C SER A 65 -7.98 -13.76 -3.21
N LEU A 66 -8.17 -12.55 -3.74
CA LEU A 66 -7.78 -12.19 -5.10
C LEU A 66 -6.45 -11.41 -5.07
N TYR A 67 -5.76 -11.39 -6.20
CA TYR A 67 -4.71 -10.41 -6.47
C TYR A 67 -4.92 -9.77 -7.84
N ALA A 68 -4.43 -8.53 -7.97
CA ALA A 68 -4.36 -7.83 -9.24
C ALA A 68 -2.91 -7.80 -9.74
N GLU A 69 -2.75 -8.06 -11.03
CA GLU A 69 -1.55 -7.70 -11.78
C GLU A 69 -1.70 -6.25 -12.23
N VAL A 70 -0.70 -5.43 -11.93
CA VAL A 70 -0.69 -3.99 -12.16
C VAL A 70 0.49 -3.66 -13.06
N ARG A 71 0.22 -3.00 -14.18
CA ARG A 71 1.26 -2.43 -15.05
C ARG A 71 1.65 -1.05 -14.51
N PRO A 72 2.87 -0.86 -14.01
CA PRO A 72 3.31 0.44 -13.51
C PRO A 72 3.35 1.49 -14.62
N TYR A 73 3.09 2.74 -14.27
CA TYR A 73 3.26 3.86 -15.22
C TYR A 73 4.73 4.17 -15.51
N VAL A 74 5.62 3.81 -14.59
CA VAL A 74 7.05 4.13 -14.65
C VAL A 74 7.87 2.85 -14.57
N ASN A 75 8.88 2.73 -15.44
CA ASN A 75 9.92 1.72 -15.29
C ASN A 75 11.07 2.30 -14.44
N PRO A 76 11.28 1.82 -13.20
CA PRO A 76 12.29 2.38 -12.29
C PRO A 76 13.72 2.29 -12.84
N ALA A 77 14.02 1.31 -13.72
CA ALA A 77 15.35 1.15 -14.33
C ALA A 77 15.69 2.25 -15.36
N LYS A 78 14.72 3.09 -15.74
CA LYS A 78 14.89 4.15 -16.76
C LYS A 78 14.64 5.57 -16.21
N VAL A 79 14.48 5.72 -14.90
CA VAL A 79 14.20 7.01 -14.27
C VAL A 79 15.48 7.83 -14.16
N ARG A 80 15.39 9.13 -14.47
CA ARG A 80 16.50 10.08 -14.35
C ARG A 80 16.25 11.09 -13.23
N ASP A 81 15.04 11.66 -13.22
CA ASP A 81 14.63 12.67 -12.24
C ASP A 81 13.66 12.05 -11.24
N VAL A 82 13.88 12.32 -9.95
CA VAL A 82 13.06 11.81 -8.85
C VAL A 82 12.65 12.94 -7.91
N MET A 83 11.47 12.81 -7.30
CA MET A 83 10.97 13.71 -6.25
C MET A 83 10.79 12.91 -4.97
N VAL A 84 11.43 13.38 -3.88
CA VAL A 84 11.29 12.78 -2.55
C VAL A 84 10.25 13.56 -1.77
N ILE A 85 9.13 12.90 -1.43
CA ILE A 85 8.05 13.49 -0.64
C ILE A 85 8.21 13.06 0.81
N THR A 86 8.53 14.01 1.69
CA THR A 86 8.80 13.74 3.11
C THR A 86 7.73 14.25 4.06
N ASP A 87 6.89 15.18 3.62
CA ASP A 87 5.82 15.80 4.41
C ASP A 87 4.48 15.77 3.69
N PHE A 88 3.46 15.27 4.38
CA PHE A 88 2.10 15.06 3.90
C PHE A 88 1.17 14.78 5.09
N ARG A 89 -0.13 15.03 4.92
CA ARG A 89 -1.13 15.11 6.00
C ARG A 89 -1.21 13.84 6.86
N GLU A 90 -1.21 12.67 6.22
CA GLU A 90 -1.38 11.38 6.89
C GLU A 90 -0.18 11.02 7.80
N LYS A 91 1.01 11.58 7.51
CA LYS A 91 2.17 11.47 8.42
C LYS A 91 1.91 12.17 9.74
N ALA A 92 1.29 13.35 9.69
CA ALA A 92 0.98 14.16 10.86
C ALA A 92 -0.18 13.56 11.68
N GLU A 93 -1.23 13.05 11.03
CA GLU A 93 -2.37 12.42 11.70
C GLU A 93 -1.96 11.17 12.47
N ALA A 94 -1.20 10.28 11.84
CA ALA A 94 -0.76 9.06 12.50
C ALA A 94 0.36 9.29 13.54
N ALA A 95 0.98 10.48 13.57
CA ALA A 95 1.82 10.90 14.69
C ALA A 95 0.99 11.40 15.88
N LYS A 96 -0.19 11.99 15.63
CA LYS A 96 -1.14 12.42 16.68
C LYS A 96 -1.84 11.25 17.35
N GLU A 97 -2.29 10.25 16.60
CA GLU A 97 -2.98 9.07 17.16
C GLU A 97 -2.10 8.27 18.13
N SER A 98 -0.81 8.11 17.81
CA SER A 98 0.18 7.48 18.70
C SER A 98 0.37 8.23 20.02
N SER A 99 0.11 9.54 20.06
CA SER A 99 0.21 10.36 21.29
C SER A 99 -1.05 10.32 22.17
N SER A 100 -2.23 10.02 21.61
CA SER A 100 -3.50 10.00 22.35
C SER A 100 -3.76 8.74 23.17
N GLN A 101 -3.12 7.60 22.87
CA GLN A 101 -3.28 6.35 23.63
C GLN A 101 -2.44 6.27 24.92
N ILE A 102 -1.46 7.15 25.09
CA ILE A 102 -0.55 7.11 26.26
C ILE A 102 -1.18 7.75 27.51
N ASN A 103 -2.22 8.59 27.37
CA ASN A 103 -2.80 9.35 28.48
C ASN A 103 -4.02 8.70 29.17
N SER A 104 -4.45 7.49 28.79
CA SER A 104 -5.66 6.86 29.33
C SER A 104 -5.44 5.72 30.33
N SER A 105 -4.21 5.48 30.81
CA SER A 105 -3.89 4.33 31.68
C SER A 105 -3.35 4.67 33.09
N SER A 106 -3.49 5.90 33.59
CA SER A 106 -2.93 6.28 34.92
C SER A 106 -3.93 6.72 36.01
N SER A 107 -5.25 6.55 35.84
CA SER A 107 -6.21 6.89 36.90
C SER A 107 -6.85 5.64 37.52
N GLY A 108 -6.24 5.09 38.58
CA GLY A 108 -6.86 3.96 39.29
C GLY A 108 -6.09 3.39 40.48
N ALA A 109 -5.60 4.21 41.41
CA ALA A 109 -5.25 3.74 42.77
C ALA A 109 -5.27 4.91 43.77
N SER A 110 -6.43 5.20 44.35
CA SER A 110 -6.54 6.03 45.55
C SER A 110 -7.85 5.71 46.28
N ARG A 111 -7.75 4.78 47.24
CA ARG A 111 -8.36 4.76 48.58
C ARG A 111 -8.53 3.33 49.08
#